data_AF-A0A7X7RUD3-F1
#
_entry.id   AF-A0A7X7RUD3-F1
#
_cell.length_a   1.000
_cell.length_b   1.000
_cell.length_c   1.000
_cell.angle_alpha   90.00
_cell.angle_beta   90.00
_cell.angle_gamma   90.00
#
_symmetry.space_group_name_H-M   'P 1'
#
loop_
_entity.id
_entity.type
_entity.pdbx_description
1 polymer ?
#
loop_
_entity_poly.entity_id
_entity_poly.type
_entity_poly.pdbx_seq_one_letter_code
_entity_poly.pdbx_strand_id
1 'polypeptide(L)'
;FITADGKSATVSGGTYGWQIDQAAEVAAIKEAITSHMEQVREPFYLQTAAVRENPDWGDTFVEINLTTQYLYYVQDGQIVLESDVVTGAPWGGRSTASGVYDVLQKSSPAVLRGPRTPDGGYEWDAPVSFWIRITWGGIGMHDANWQPRFGGDWYLYNGSHGCINMPWSNVQQLYNMIELGTPVILHY
;
A
#
# COMPACT_ATOMS: atom_id res chain seq x y z
N PHE A 1 -11.57 1.11 12.35
CA PHE A 1 -12.36 0.49 11.26
C PHE A 1 -12.65 -0.95 11.64
N ILE A 2 -13.60 -1.58 10.96
CA ILE A 2 -13.85 -3.02 11.12
C ILE A 2 -12.95 -3.74 10.11
N THR A 3 -12.10 -4.62 10.61
CA THR A 3 -11.20 -5.46 9.80
C THR A 3 -11.99 -6.50 9.03
N ALA A 4 -11.39 -7.07 8.00
CA ALA A 4 -11.97 -8.15 7.19
C ALA A 4 -12.39 -9.36 8.05
N ASP A 5 -11.68 -9.63 9.16
CA ASP A 5 -12.01 -10.69 10.13
C ASP A 5 -13.04 -10.26 11.20
N GLY A 6 -13.66 -9.08 11.05
CA GLY A 6 -14.75 -8.60 11.89
C GLY A 6 -14.35 -7.98 13.22
N LYS A 7 -13.07 -7.67 13.43
CA LYS A 7 -12.55 -7.04 14.65
C LYS A 7 -12.47 -5.52 14.51
N SER A 8 -12.36 -4.82 15.63
CA SER A 8 -12.09 -3.38 15.63
C SER A 8 -10.58 -3.14 15.65
N ALA A 9 -10.10 -2.30 14.73
CA ALA A 9 -8.70 -1.86 14.67
C ALA A 9 -8.60 -0.35 14.43
N THR A 10 -7.41 0.21 14.71
CA THR A 10 -7.06 1.61 14.42
C THR A 10 -5.83 1.65 13.55
N VAL A 11 -5.81 2.57 12.59
CA VAL A 11 -4.65 2.83 11.72
C VAL A 11 -4.47 4.35 11.60
N SER A 12 -3.22 4.79 11.51
CA SER A 12 -2.86 6.20 11.35
C SER A 12 -1.58 6.31 10.54
N GLY A 13 -1.42 7.41 9.81
CA GLY A 13 -0.28 7.63 8.93
C GLY A 13 -0.45 6.95 7.58
N GLY A 14 0.65 6.84 6.86
CA GLY A 14 0.64 6.49 5.43
C GLY A 14 0.48 7.72 4.54
N THR A 15 0.32 7.48 3.25
CA THR A 15 0.27 8.54 2.21
C THR A 15 -1.09 8.66 1.53
N TYR A 16 -2.01 7.73 1.78
CA TYR A 16 -3.33 7.72 1.17
C TYR A 16 -4.26 8.79 1.77
N GLY A 17 -5.21 9.26 0.95
CA GLY A 17 -6.28 10.16 1.35
C GLY A 17 -6.43 11.36 0.43
N TRP A 18 -7.31 12.28 0.83
CA TRP A 18 -7.55 13.53 0.10
C TRP A 18 -6.45 14.55 0.35
N GLN A 19 -5.89 15.13 -0.72
CA GLN A 19 -4.94 16.23 -0.64
C GLN A 19 -5.32 17.34 -1.63
N ILE A 20 -5.74 18.49 -1.10
CA ILE A 20 -6.06 19.68 -1.92
C ILE A 20 -4.76 20.27 -2.49
N ASP A 21 -4.77 20.62 -3.78
CA ASP A 21 -3.77 21.50 -4.37
C ASP A 21 -4.05 22.93 -3.92
N GLN A 22 -3.43 23.31 -2.80
CA GLN A 22 -3.64 24.63 -2.21
C GLN A 22 -3.26 25.77 -3.15
N ALA A 23 -2.24 25.59 -4.00
CA ALA A 23 -1.78 26.65 -4.89
C ALA A 23 -2.81 26.90 -6.01
N ALA A 24 -3.26 25.83 -6.66
CA ALA A 24 -4.31 25.90 -7.69
C ALA A 24 -5.64 26.38 -7.08
N GLU A 25 -6.00 25.90 -5.90
CA GLU A 25 -7.24 26.24 -5.23
C GLU A 25 -7.31 27.71 -4.82
N VAL A 26 -6.21 28.26 -4.27
CA VAL A 26 -6.13 29.69 -3.95
C VAL A 26 -6.25 30.56 -5.21
N ALA A 27 -5.61 30.16 -6.32
CA ALA A 27 -5.71 30.90 -7.57
C ALA A 27 -7.16 30.92 -8.09
N ALA A 28 -7.83 29.76 -8.08
CA ALA A 28 -9.21 29.64 -8.54
C ALA A 28 -10.22 30.39 -7.66
N ILE A 29 -10.03 30.38 -6.34
CA ILE A 29 -10.89 31.14 -5.41
C ILE A 29 -10.72 32.65 -5.65
N LYS A 30 -9.49 33.14 -5.84
CA LYS A 30 -9.24 34.56 -6.13
C LYS A 30 -9.93 35.02 -7.41
N GLU A 31 -9.89 34.20 -8.46
CA GLU A 31 -10.54 34.50 -9.73
C GLU A 31 -12.07 34.54 -9.58
N ALA A 32 -12.67 33.54 -8.91
CA ALA A 32 -14.11 33.50 -8.68
C ALA A 32 -14.62 34.73 -7.90
N ILE A 33 -13.87 35.16 -6.88
CA ILE A 33 -14.20 36.36 -6.10
C ILE A 33 -14.11 37.62 -6.97
N THR A 34 -13.05 37.75 -7.76
CA THR A 34 -12.79 38.95 -8.58
C THR A 34 -13.79 39.09 -9.73
N SER A 35 -14.23 37.96 -10.28
CA SER A 35 -15.23 37.90 -11.35
C SER A 35 -16.67 37.98 -10.84
N HIS A 36 -16.89 38.05 -9.52
CA HIS A 36 -18.21 38.00 -8.88
C HIS A 36 -19.06 36.80 -9.33
N MET A 37 -18.43 35.69 -9.70
CA MET A 37 -19.11 34.48 -10.11
C MET A 37 -19.47 33.63 -8.90
N GLU A 38 -20.75 33.28 -8.79
CA GLU A 38 -21.21 32.23 -7.89
C GLU A 38 -21.01 30.88 -8.56
N GLN A 39 -20.36 29.94 -7.87
CA GLN A 39 -20.06 28.62 -8.42
C GLN A 39 -20.13 27.55 -7.34
N VAL A 40 -20.52 26.33 -7.75
CA VAL A 40 -20.39 25.10 -6.97
C VAL A 40 -19.43 24.20 -7.73
N ARG A 41 -18.30 23.84 -7.10
CA ARG A 41 -17.29 22.98 -7.71
C ARG A 41 -16.55 22.17 -6.65
N GLU A 42 -15.87 21.13 -7.11
CA GLU A 42 -14.85 20.46 -6.30
C GLU A 42 -13.57 21.31 -6.21
N PRO A 43 -12.82 21.21 -5.10
CA PRO A 43 -11.47 21.72 -5.01
C PRO A 43 -10.53 21.08 -6.06
N PHE A 44 -9.43 21.76 -6.37
CA PHE A 44 -8.31 21.12 -7.05
C PHE A 44 -7.59 20.17 -6.09
N TYR A 45 -7.26 18.97 -6.56
CA TYR A 45 -6.64 17.91 -5.76
C TYR A 45 -5.29 17.50 -6.33
N LEU A 46 -4.28 17.35 -5.46
CA LEU A 46 -3.04 16.63 -5.74
C LEU A 46 -3.25 15.12 -5.63
N GLN A 47 -4.17 14.70 -4.76
CA GLN A 47 -4.53 13.31 -4.53
C GLN A 47 -5.98 13.21 -4.07
N THR A 48 -6.64 12.14 -4.48
CA THR A 48 -8.03 11.82 -4.16
C THR A 48 -8.11 10.47 -3.44
N ALA A 49 -9.11 10.29 -2.58
CA ALA A 49 -9.44 8.98 -2.03
C ALA A 49 -10.60 8.33 -2.81
N ALA A 50 -10.98 7.12 -2.43
CA ALA A 50 -12.01 6.33 -3.08
C ALA A 50 -13.40 6.93 -2.84
N VAL A 51 -13.66 7.37 -1.61
CA VAL A 51 -14.95 7.93 -1.21
C VAL A 51 -14.78 9.17 -0.32
N ARG A 52 -15.87 9.92 -0.13
CA ARG A 52 -15.94 11.08 0.78
C ARG A 52 -16.46 10.71 2.18
N GLU A 53 -16.57 9.41 2.46
CA GLU A 53 -17.01 8.87 3.74
C GLU A 53 -15.83 8.69 4.71
N ASN A 54 -16.12 8.22 5.92
CA ASN A 54 -15.10 7.85 6.90
C ASN A 54 -15.29 6.37 7.29
N PRO A 55 -14.33 5.47 6.97
CA PRO A 55 -13.06 5.77 6.30
C PRO A 55 -13.19 6.07 4.80
N ASP A 56 -12.20 6.77 4.24
CA ASP A 56 -12.23 7.30 2.87
C ASP A 56 -11.74 6.32 1.79
N TRP A 57 -11.34 5.11 2.19
CA TRP A 57 -10.85 4.04 1.29
C TRP A 57 -11.95 3.14 0.70
N GLY A 58 -13.21 3.32 1.10
CA GLY A 58 -14.34 2.58 0.51
C GLY A 58 -14.35 1.07 0.84
N ASP A 59 -14.91 0.27 -0.06
CA ASP A 59 -15.17 -1.16 0.11
C ASP A 59 -14.29 -2.07 -0.76
N THR A 60 -13.35 -1.50 -1.51
CA THR A 60 -12.34 -2.24 -2.28
C THR A 60 -10.95 -1.82 -1.83
N PHE A 61 -10.26 -2.69 -1.09
CA PHE A 61 -8.96 -2.40 -0.49
C PHE A 61 -8.19 -3.69 -0.17
N VAL A 62 -6.88 -3.56 0.04
CA VAL A 62 -6.06 -4.59 0.67
C VAL A 62 -5.90 -4.27 2.15
N GLU A 63 -6.15 -5.24 3.01
CA GLU A 63 -5.88 -5.16 4.44
C GLU A 63 -4.73 -6.11 4.78
N ILE A 64 -3.74 -5.62 5.53
CA ILE A 64 -2.60 -6.41 5.98
C ILE A 64 -2.49 -6.23 7.49
N ASN A 65 -2.77 -7.30 8.21
CA ASN A 65 -2.58 -7.35 9.65
C ASN A 65 -1.15 -7.80 9.95
N LEU A 66 -0.35 -6.86 10.45
CA LEU A 66 1.05 -7.03 10.80
C LEU A 66 1.24 -7.90 12.05
N THR A 67 0.24 -7.99 12.93
CA THR A 67 0.28 -8.86 14.11
C THR A 67 0.06 -10.32 13.73
N THR A 68 -0.95 -10.59 12.89
CA THR A 68 -1.30 -11.96 12.47
C THR A 68 -0.53 -12.42 11.25
N GLN A 69 0.22 -11.53 10.58
CA GLN A 69 0.95 -11.78 9.34
C GLN A 69 0.02 -12.31 8.23
N TYR A 70 -1.11 -11.64 8.06
CA TYR A 70 -2.16 -12.08 7.14
C TYR A 70 -2.68 -10.93 6.28
N LEU A 71 -2.95 -11.23 5.01
CA LEU A 71 -3.46 -10.30 4.01
C LEU A 71 -4.85 -10.73 3.56
N TYR A 72 -5.75 -9.76 3.49
CA TYR A 72 -7.04 -9.85 2.82
C TYR A 72 -7.06 -8.88 1.65
N TYR A 73 -7.55 -9.32 0.51
CA TYR A 73 -8.00 -8.42 -0.55
C TYR A 73 -9.52 -8.44 -0.59
N VAL A 74 -10.10 -7.28 -0.30
CA VAL A 74 -11.54 -7.03 -0.31
C VAL A 74 -11.86 -6.29 -1.60
N GLN A 75 -12.85 -6.79 -2.34
CA GLN A 75 -13.38 -6.17 -3.55
C GLN A 75 -14.90 -6.12 -3.45
N ASP A 76 -15.46 -4.92 -3.62
CA ASP A 76 -16.90 -4.64 -3.48
C ASP A 76 -17.49 -5.19 -2.17
N GLY A 77 -16.74 -5.02 -1.07
CA GLY A 77 -17.12 -5.47 0.27
C GLY A 77 -17.00 -6.97 0.53
N GLN A 78 -16.46 -7.75 -0.42
CA GLN A 78 -16.26 -9.19 -0.29
C GLN A 78 -14.77 -9.56 -0.26
N ILE A 79 -14.39 -10.48 0.61
CA ILE A 79 -13.04 -11.06 0.60
C ILE A 79 -12.92 -11.95 -0.65
N VAL A 80 -12.06 -11.55 -1.58
CA VAL A 80 -11.82 -12.28 -2.84
C VAL A 80 -10.46 -12.98 -2.87
N LEU A 81 -9.54 -12.60 -1.99
CA LEU A 81 -8.27 -13.30 -1.79
C LEU A 81 -7.79 -13.15 -0.36
N GLU A 82 -7.14 -14.21 0.13
CA GLU A 82 -6.49 -14.26 1.43
C GLU A 82 -5.09 -14.86 1.30
N SER A 83 -4.17 -14.46 2.17
CA SER A 83 -2.82 -15.02 2.17
C SER A 83 -2.13 -14.80 3.51
N ASP A 84 -1.46 -15.84 4.00
CA ASP A 84 -0.32 -15.64 4.90
C ASP A 84 0.77 -14.83 4.18
N VAL A 85 1.45 -13.96 4.92
CA VAL A 85 2.52 -13.10 4.41
C VAL A 85 3.76 -13.15 5.32
N VAL A 86 4.87 -12.57 4.86
CA VAL A 86 6.02 -12.25 5.70
C VAL A 86 6.39 -10.80 5.50
N THR A 87 6.14 -9.98 6.50
CA THR A 87 6.46 -8.55 6.47
C THR A 87 7.89 -8.28 6.92
N GLY A 88 8.25 -7.01 6.98
CA GLY A 88 9.57 -6.53 7.39
C GLY A 88 9.95 -7.00 8.79
N ALA A 89 11.23 -7.34 8.95
CA ALA A 89 11.77 -7.71 10.25
C ALA A 89 11.66 -6.53 11.25
N PRO A 90 11.18 -6.73 12.49
CA PRO A 90 10.97 -5.63 13.45
C PRO A 90 12.27 -5.05 14.05
N TRP A 91 13.44 -5.52 13.61
CA TRP A 91 14.76 -5.01 14.00
C TRP A 91 15.55 -4.51 12.79
N GLY A 92 16.62 -3.76 13.06
CA GLY A 92 17.53 -3.28 12.01
C GLY A 92 16.92 -2.24 11.08
N GLY A 93 15.85 -1.56 11.48
CA GLY A 93 15.19 -0.53 10.67
C GLY A 93 14.41 -1.07 9.46
N ARG A 94 14.08 -2.36 9.47
CA ARG A 94 13.43 -3.07 8.36
C ARG A 94 11.93 -3.27 8.55
N SER A 95 11.36 -2.75 9.63
CA SER A 95 9.95 -2.94 9.96
C SER A 95 9.05 -2.39 8.85
N THR A 96 8.02 -3.14 8.48
CA THR A 96 6.95 -2.59 7.64
C THR A 96 6.16 -1.56 8.44
N ALA A 97 6.10 -0.32 7.95
CA ALA A 97 5.36 0.74 8.61
C ALA A 97 3.84 0.51 8.47
N SER A 98 3.10 0.70 9.58
CA SER A 98 1.65 0.80 9.53
C SER A 98 1.21 2.13 8.91
N GLY A 99 0.00 2.15 8.38
CA GLY A 99 -0.56 3.32 7.70
C GLY A 99 -1.49 2.89 6.57
N VAL A 100 -2.08 3.90 5.91
CA VAL A 100 -2.89 3.69 4.70
C VAL A 100 -2.12 4.21 3.50
N TYR A 101 -1.93 3.35 2.52
CA TYR A 101 -1.22 3.61 1.27
C TYR A 101 -2.12 3.24 0.10
N ASP A 102 -1.58 3.32 -1.11
CA ASP A 102 -2.24 2.93 -2.34
C ASP A 102 -1.28 2.20 -3.27
N VAL A 103 -1.84 1.43 -4.21
CA VAL A 103 -1.04 0.80 -5.26
C VAL A 103 -0.52 1.87 -6.22
N LEU A 104 0.75 2.20 -6.11
CA LEU A 104 1.41 3.22 -6.92
C LEU A 104 1.80 2.69 -8.29
N GLN A 105 2.31 1.45 -8.34
CA GLN A 105 2.86 0.86 -9.55
C GLN A 105 2.71 -0.66 -9.54
N LYS A 106 2.53 -1.23 -10.74
CA LYS A 106 2.57 -2.67 -10.99
C LYS A 106 3.63 -2.97 -12.06
N SER A 107 4.43 -4.00 -11.86
CA SER A 107 5.46 -4.43 -12.80
C SER A 107 5.65 -5.95 -12.81
N SER A 108 5.86 -6.53 -13.98
CA SER A 108 6.12 -7.96 -14.17
C SER A 108 6.91 -8.19 -15.47
N PRO A 109 8.08 -8.87 -15.44
CA PRO A 109 8.89 -9.15 -14.25
C PRO A 109 9.55 -7.87 -13.70
N ALA A 110 10.09 -7.93 -12.48
CA ALA A 110 10.85 -6.83 -11.88
C ALA A 110 12.11 -7.32 -11.15
N VAL A 111 13.09 -6.43 -10.96
CA VAL A 111 14.26 -6.67 -10.11
C VAL A 111 14.29 -5.61 -9.02
N LEU A 112 14.07 -6.03 -7.78
CA LEU A 112 14.17 -5.17 -6.61
C LEU A 112 15.63 -5.05 -6.19
N ARG A 113 16.05 -3.86 -5.78
CA ARG A 113 17.46 -3.59 -5.46
C ARG A 113 17.62 -2.93 -4.10
N GLY A 114 18.69 -3.30 -3.41
CA GLY A 114 19.10 -2.70 -2.15
C GLY A 114 19.70 -1.29 -2.30
N PRO A 115 20.29 -0.76 -1.23
CA PRO A 115 21.08 0.47 -1.28
C PRO A 115 22.22 0.38 -2.31
N ARG A 116 22.61 1.54 -2.86
CA ARG A 116 23.76 1.62 -3.76
C ARG A 116 25.05 1.49 -2.97
N THR A 117 25.98 0.69 -3.49
CA THR A 117 27.32 0.53 -2.95
C THR A 117 28.25 1.64 -3.47
N PRO A 118 29.38 1.92 -2.77
CA PRO A 118 30.32 2.98 -3.18
C PRO A 118 30.94 2.79 -4.57
N ASP A 119 31.02 1.55 -5.05
CA ASP A 119 31.50 1.17 -6.39
C ASP A 119 30.42 1.29 -7.49
N GLY A 120 29.23 1.79 -7.15
CA GLY A 120 28.14 2.07 -8.08
C GLY A 120 27.17 0.91 -8.32
N GLY A 121 27.43 -0.25 -7.72
CA GLY A 121 26.54 -1.42 -7.70
C GLY A 121 25.40 -1.30 -6.68
N TYR A 122 24.85 -2.45 -6.31
CA TYR A 122 23.80 -2.59 -5.30
C TYR A 122 24.17 -3.68 -4.31
N GLU A 123 23.80 -3.51 -3.05
CA GLU A 123 24.09 -4.50 -2.00
C GLU A 123 23.41 -5.85 -2.25
N TRP A 124 22.26 -5.83 -2.93
CA TRP A 124 21.53 -7.02 -3.35
C TRP A 124 20.60 -6.72 -4.53
N ASP A 125 20.32 -7.77 -5.30
CA ASP A 125 19.27 -7.83 -6.32
C ASP A 125 18.33 -8.99 -5.97
N ALA A 126 17.02 -8.75 -6.05
CA ALA A 126 15.99 -9.76 -5.85
C ALA A 126 15.06 -9.75 -7.08
N PRO A 127 15.26 -10.67 -8.04
CA PRO A 127 14.33 -10.83 -9.15
C PRO A 127 12.99 -11.37 -8.62
N VAL A 128 11.90 -10.73 -9.04
CA VAL A 128 10.53 -11.09 -8.66
C VAL A 128 9.65 -11.14 -9.91
N SER A 129 8.66 -12.02 -9.88
CA SER A 129 7.73 -12.21 -10.98
C SER A 129 6.67 -11.11 -11.00
N PHE A 130 6.19 -10.71 -9.83
CA PHE A 130 5.11 -9.72 -9.68
C PHE A 130 5.51 -8.71 -8.62
N TRP A 131 5.50 -7.43 -9.00
CA TRP A 131 5.77 -6.31 -8.09
C TRP A 131 4.59 -5.36 -8.04
N ILE A 132 4.07 -5.14 -6.84
CA ILE A 132 2.98 -4.20 -6.53
C ILE A 132 3.50 -3.19 -5.50
N ARG A 133 3.92 -2.02 -5.97
CA ARG A 133 4.52 -0.97 -5.14
C ARG A 133 3.47 -0.19 -4.38
N ILE A 134 3.71 0.09 -3.09
CA ILE A 134 2.83 0.90 -2.24
C ILE A 134 3.49 2.14 -1.63
N THR A 135 4.83 2.23 -1.65
CA THR A 135 5.53 3.47 -1.27
C THR A 135 6.59 3.87 -2.28
N TRP A 136 6.79 5.18 -2.46
CA TRP A 136 7.94 5.70 -3.21
C TRP A 136 9.27 5.37 -2.53
N GLY A 137 9.27 5.03 -1.24
CA GLY A 137 10.42 4.49 -0.52
C GLY A 137 10.82 3.07 -0.92
N GLY A 138 10.05 2.39 -1.77
CA GLY A 138 10.39 1.07 -2.30
C GLY A 138 9.77 -0.11 -1.54
N ILE A 139 8.71 0.14 -0.76
CA ILE A 139 7.93 -0.93 -0.11
C ILE A 139 6.76 -1.34 -1.01
N GLY A 140 6.45 -2.64 -1.02
CA GLY A 140 5.39 -3.22 -1.82
C GLY A 140 5.20 -4.71 -1.56
N MET A 141 4.25 -5.31 -2.27
CA MET A 141 3.93 -6.74 -2.26
C MET A 141 4.58 -7.44 -3.45
N HIS A 142 5.20 -8.60 -3.22
CA HIS A 142 5.79 -9.43 -4.28
C HIS A 142 5.91 -10.90 -3.90
N ASP A 143 6.18 -11.74 -4.90
CA ASP A 143 6.54 -13.14 -4.69
C ASP A 143 7.89 -13.25 -3.98
N ALA A 144 7.99 -14.19 -3.04
CA ALA A 144 9.23 -14.48 -2.33
C ALA A 144 9.48 -16.00 -2.31
N ASN A 145 9.91 -16.54 -3.45
CA ASN A 145 10.19 -17.98 -3.60
C ASN A 145 11.31 -18.50 -2.67
N TRP A 146 12.11 -17.60 -2.10
CA TRP A 146 13.12 -17.92 -1.09
C TRP A 146 12.56 -18.10 0.32
N GLN A 147 11.30 -17.72 0.58
CA GLN A 147 10.67 -17.96 1.88
C GLN A 147 10.14 -19.39 1.94
N PRO A 148 10.59 -20.22 2.91
CA PRO A 148 10.14 -21.61 3.01
C PRO A 148 8.75 -21.75 3.64
N ARG A 149 8.26 -20.69 4.31
CA ARG A 149 6.93 -20.60 4.92
C ARG A 149 6.52 -19.13 5.06
N PHE A 150 5.23 -18.91 5.29
CA PHE A 150 4.61 -17.61 5.48
C PHE A 150 3.74 -17.61 6.76
N GLY A 151 3.41 -16.44 7.29
CA GLY A 151 2.51 -16.27 8.41
C GLY A 151 3.16 -16.46 9.79
N GLY A 152 2.33 -16.32 10.82
CA GLY A 152 2.70 -16.50 12.22
C GLY A 152 3.82 -15.57 12.68
N ASP A 153 4.77 -16.11 13.44
CA ASP A 153 5.91 -15.37 13.95
C ASP A 153 7.12 -15.38 13.01
N TRP A 154 6.99 -15.90 11.78
CA TRP A 154 8.16 -16.13 10.93
C TRP A 154 8.91 -14.85 10.56
N TYR A 155 8.20 -13.72 10.47
CA TYR A 155 8.81 -12.40 10.28
C TYR A 155 9.78 -12.02 11.41
N LEU A 156 9.64 -12.63 12.61
CA LEU A 156 10.54 -12.50 13.76
C LEU A 156 11.87 -13.26 13.62
N TYR A 157 12.02 -14.06 12.58
CA TYR A 157 13.26 -14.79 12.31
C TYR A 157 13.79 -14.50 10.91
N ASN A 158 12.90 -14.35 9.92
CA ASN A 158 13.26 -14.19 8.52
C ASN A 158 12.43 -13.11 7.80
N GLY A 159 12.12 -12.02 8.50
CA GLY A 159 11.39 -10.87 7.96
C GLY A 159 12.12 -10.19 6.80
N SER A 160 11.35 -9.53 5.93
CA SER A 160 11.86 -8.83 4.75
C SER A 160 12.63 -7.53 5.12
N HIS A 161 13.00 -6.73 4.11
CA HIS A 161 13.51 -5.36 4.29
C HIS A 161 12.39 -4.30 4.34
N GLY A 162 11.16 -4.71 4.65
CA GLY A 162 9.98 -3.86 4.74
C GLY A 162 8.88 -4.27 3.77
N CYS A 163 9.20 -4.93 2.66
CA CYS A 163 8.23 -5.48 1.72
C CYS A 163 7.33 -6.55 2.35
N ILE A 164 6.19 -6.80 1.69
CA ILE A 164 5.25 -7.84 2.07
C ILE A 164 5.50 -9.01 1.12
N ASN A 165 6.21 -10.01 1.63
CA ASN A 165 6.48 -11.24 0.88
C ASN A 165 5.22 -12.10 0.86
N MET A 166 4.87 -12.59 -0.33
CA MET A 166 3.70 -13.44 -0.53
C MET A 166 4.08 -14.76 -1.22
N PRO A 167 3.27 -15.83 -1.02
CA PRO A 167 3.31 -17.01 -1.88
C PRO A 167 3.10 -16.62 -3.34
N TRP A 168 3.85 -17.26 -4.24
CA TRP A 168 3.87 -16.91 -5.66
C TRP A 168 2.47 -16.95 -6.30
N SER A 169 1.69 -17.99 -6.01
CA SER A 169 0.31 -18.15 -6.52
C SER A 169 -0.62 -17.03 -6.06
N ASN A 170 -0.42 -16.54 -4.84
CA ASN A 170 -1.33 -15.57 -4.22
C ASN A 170 -1.02 -14.18 -4.74
N VAL A 171 0.26 -13.82 -4.87
CA VAL A 171 0.61 -12.53 -5.51
C VAL A 171 0.27 -12.51 -6.99
N GLN A 172 0.36 -13.64 -7.70
CA GLN A 172 -0.08 -13.69 -9.10
C GLN A 172 -1.58 -13.37 -9.22
N GLN A 173 -2.41 -14.01 -8.39
CA GLN A 173 -3.84 -13.75 -8.37
C GLN A 173 -4.12 -12.29 -7.98
N LEU A 174 -3.49 -11.79 -6.91
CA LEU A 174 -3.63 -10.41 -6.49
C LEU A 174 -3.23 -9.44 -7.61
N TYR A 175 -2.08 -9.66 -8.25
CA TYR A 175 -1.57 -8.82 -9.34
C TYR A 175 -2.55 -8.75 -10.52
N ASN A 176 -3.26 -9.84 -10.80
CA ASN A 176 -4.24 -9.87 -11.89
C ASN A 176 -5.55 -9.15 -11.56
N MET A 177 -5.89 -9.00 -10.27
CA MET A 177 -7.16 -8.41 -9.82
C MET A 177 -7.02 -6.96 -9.34
N ILE A 178 -5.90 -6.63 -8.67
CA ILE A 178 -5.71 -5.34 -8.00
C ILE A 178 -5.43 -4.22 -9.01
N GLU A 179 -5.98 -3.04 -8.80
CA GLU A 179 -5.79 -1.89 -9.70
C GLU A 179 -4.85 -0.84 -9.10
N LEU A 180 -4.34 0.06 -9.95
CA LEU A 180 -3.61 1.23 -9.45
C LEU A 180 -4.55 2.11 -8.61
N GLY A 181 -4.04 2.69 -7.54
CA GLY A 181 -4.80 3.49 -6.59
C GLY A 181 -5.65 2.68 -5.61
N THR A 182 -5.69 1.34 -5.71
CA THR A 182 -6.36 0.50 -4.69
C THR A 182 -5.73 0.78 -3.31
N PRO A 183 -6.52 1.15 -2.29
CA PRO A 183 -6.01 1.40 -0.96
C PRO A 183 -5.39 0.14 -0.33
N VAL A 184 -4.32 0.33 0.44
CA VAL A 184 -3.61 -0.72 1.16
C VAL A 184 -3.45 -0.29 2.62
N ILE A 185 -4.15 -0.97 3.52
CA ILE A 185 -4.24 -0.67 4.94
C ILE A 185 -3.29 -1.63 5.68
N LEU A 186 -2.27 -1.08 6.34
CA LEU A 186 -1.35 -1.83 7.17
C LEU A 186 -1.57 -1.46 8.63
N HIS A 187 -1.94 -2.44 9.45
CA HIS A 187 -2.26 -2.21 10.86
C HIS A 187 -1.79 -3.37 11.75
N TYR A 188 -1.87 -3.18 13.07
CA TYR A 188 -1.60 -4.21 14.06
C TYR A 188 -2.91 -4.75 14.65
#